data_AF-A0A2X1Q9T9-F1
#
_entry.id   AF-A0A2X1Q9T9-F1
#
_cell.length_a   1.000
_cell.length_b   1.000
_cell.length_c   1.000
_cell.angle_alpha   90.00
_cell.angle_beta   90.00
_cell.angle_gamma   90.00
#
_symmetry.space_group_name_H-M   'P 1'
#
loop_
_entity.id
_entity.type
_entity.pdbx_description
1 polymer ?
#
loop_
_entity_poly.entity_id
_entity_poly.type
_entity_poly.pdbx_seq_one_letter_code
_entity_poly.pdbx_strand_id
1 'polypeptide(L)'
;MNQPKLGLAMLFGVGFGLLIERAQICFTSAFRDMWITGRTHMAKAIILGIAVSAIGIFSYVQLGVEPKIMWAGPNAVIGGLLFGFGIVLAGGCETGWMYRAVEGQVHYWWVGLGNVIGSTILAYYWDDFAPALATDWDKINLLKTFGPMGGLLVTYLLLFAALMLIIGWEKRFFRRAAPQTAKEIA
;
A
#
# COMPACT_ATOMS: atom_id res chain seq x y z
N MET A 1 -20.73 -17.59 -22.65
CA MET A 1 -20.04 -17.81 -21.35
C MET A 1 -18.57 -18.19 -21.50
N ASN A 2 -17.81 -17.55 -22.40
CA ASN A 2 -16.36 -17.78 -22.55
C ASN A 2 -15.61 -16.47 -22.25
N GLN A 3 -15.48 -16.13 -20.96
CA GLN A 3 -14.59 -15.07 -20.51
C GLN A 3 -13.40 -15.71 -19.78
N PRO A 4 -12.43 -16.30 -20.50
CA PRO A 4 -11.25 -16.94 -19.89
C PRO A 4 -10.47 -15.97 -18.99
N LYS A 5 -10.64 -14.66 -19.22
CA LYS A 5 -10.09 -13.57 -18.41
C LYS A 5 -10.60 -13.58 -16.96
N LEU A 6 -11.87 -13.91 -16.71
CA LEU A 6 -12.43 -13.97 -15.35
C LEU A 6 -11.91 -15.18 -14.57
N GLY A 7 -11.85 -16.35 -15.22
CA GLY A 7 -11.29 -17.56 -14.59
C GLY A 7 -9.81 -17.40 -14.25
N LEU A 8 -9.03 -16.80 -15.15
CA LEU A 8 -7.63 -16.49 -14.90
C LEU A 8 -7.47 -15.48 -13.75
N ALA A 9 -8.30 -14.43 -13.71
CA ALA A 9 -8.29 -13.46 -12.61
C ALA A 9 -8.63 -14.10 -11.25
N MET A 10 -9.58 -15.03 -11.20
CA MET A 10 -9.90 -15.77 -9.98
C MET A 10 -8.71 -16.62 -9.51
N LEU A 11 -8.03 -17.33 -10.42
CA LEU A 11 -6.85 -18.14 -10.07
C LEU A 11 -5.70 -17.29 -9.52
N PHE A 12 -5.39 -16.17 -10.19
CA PHE A 12 -4.37 -15.24 -9.68
C PHE A 12 -4.79 -14.57 -8.36
N GLY A 13 -6.07 -14.25 -8.19
CA GLY A 13 -6.62 -13.68 -6.96
C GLY A 13 -6.51 -14.64 -5.78
N VAL A 14 -6.87 -15.91 -5.97
CA VAL A 14 -6.73 -16.95 -4.93
C VAL A 14 -5.25 -17.18 -4.60
N GLY A 15 -4.39 -17.30 -5.61
CA GLY A 15 -2.95 -17.49 -5.39
C GLY A 15 -2.32 -16.32 -4.61
N PHE A 16 -2.63 -15.09 -5.01
CA PHE A 16 -2.15 -13.89 -4.33
C PHE A 16 -2.72 -13.76 -2.90
N GLY A 17 -4.00 -14.09 -2.71
CA GLY A 17 -4.64 -14.09 -1.39
C GLY A 17 -3.99 -15.09 -0.42
N LEU A 18 -3.72 -16.32 -0.87
CA LEU A 18 -3.03 -17.33 -0.07
C LEU A 18 -1.62 -16.90 0.33
N LEU A 19 -0.89 -16.24 -0.58
CA LEU A 19 0.43 -15.69 -0.26
C LEU A 19 0.35 -14.58 0.80
N ILE A 20 -0.63 -13.68 0.70
CA ILE A 20 -0.84 -12.61 1.69
C ILE A 20 -1.19 -13.17 3.06
N GLU A 21 -2.10 -14.16 3.11
CA GLU A 21 -2.50 -14.81 4.36
C GLU A 21 -1.30 -15.45 5.04
N ARG A 22 -0.50 -16.23 4.31
CA ARG A 22 0.69 -16.90 4.86
C ARG A 22 1.81 -15.95 5.24
N ALA A 23 1.99 -14.87 4.49
CA ALA A 23 3.00 -13.86 4.77
C ALA A 23 2.51 -12.80 5.79
N GLN A 24 1.23 -12.82 6.17
CA GLN A 24 0.57 -11.87 7.07
C GLN A 24 0.94 -10.40 6.73
N ILE A 25 0.90 -10.07 5.43
CA ILE A 25 1.31 -8.75 4.94
C ILE A 25 0.23 -7.73 5.30
N CYS A 26 0.60 -6.80 6.19
CA CYS A 26 -0.24 -5.70 6.59
C CYS A 26 0.61 -4.41 6.65
N PHE A 27 0.29 -3.44 5.79
CA PHE A 27 1.06 -2.19 5.69
C PHE A 27 0.99 -1.38 6.99
N THR A 28 -0.16 -1.35 7.65
CA THR A 28 -0.33 -0.60 8.91
C THR A 28 0.45 -1.22 10.06
N SER A 29 0.50 -2.55 10.16
CA SER A 29 1.33 -3.21 11.17
C SER A 29 2.82 -3.00 10.88
N ALA A 30 3.24 -3.01 9.60
CA ALA A 30 4.63 -2.75 9.24
C ALA A 30 5.11 -1.35 9.70
N PHE A 31 4.29 -0.30 9.48
CA PHE A 31 4.63 1.05 9.95
C PHE A 31 4.56 1.19 11.47
N ARG A 32 3.55 0.60 12.11
CA ARG A 32 3.40 0.60 13.58
C ARG A 32 4.55 -0.13 14.27
N ASP A 33 4.89 -1.32 13.80
CA ASP A 33 5.92 -2.17 14.39
C ASP A 33 7.32 -1.58 14.18
N MET A 34 7.53 -0.91 13.04
CA MET A 34 8.70 -0.06 12.85
C MET A 34 8.73 0.99 13.97
N TRP A 35 7.73 1.86 14.09
CA TRP A 35 7.76 2.99 15.03
C TRP A 35 7.80 2.62 16.51
N ILE A 36 7.06 1.58 16.92
CA ILE A 36 6.90 1.19 18.33
C ILE A 36 7.95 0.18 18.77
N THR A 37 8.21 -0.85 17.96
CA THR A 37 9.06 -1.99 18.37
C THR A 37 10.44 -1.99 17.72
N GLY A 38 10.69 -1.11 16.74
CA GLY A 38 11.93 -1.08 15.97
C GLY A 38 12.08 -2.24 14.97
N ARG A 39 11.08 -3.12 14.85
CA ARG A 39 11.13 -4.27 13.93
C ARG A 39 10.86 -3.81 12.50
N THR A 40 11.89 -3.87 11.65
CA THR A 40 11.81 -3.38 10.26
C THR A 40 11.65 -4.48 9.21
N HIS A 41 11.59 -5.76 9.61
CA HIS A 41 11.53 -6.90 8.68
C HIS A 41 10.40 -6.79 7.64
N MET A 42 9.17 -6.51 8.10
CA MET A 42 8.01 -6.39 7.21
C MET A 42 8.11 -5.17 6.29
N ALA A 43 8.63 -4.04 6.80
CA ALA A 43 8.80 -2.83 6.00
C ALA A 43 9.85 -3.01 4.89
N LYS A 44 10.97 -3.70 5.18
CA LYS A 44 11.99 -4.07 4.18
C LYS A 44 11.42 -5.03 3.12
N ALA A 45 10.63 -6.03 3.54
CA ALA A 45 9.98 -6.96 2.62
C ALA A 45 9.01 -6.26 1.65
N ILE A 46 8.22 -5.31 2.16
CA ILE A 46 7.30 -4.51 1.35
C ILE A 46 8.06 -3.68 0.30
N ILE A 47 9.14 -2.99 0.68
CA ILE A 47 9.94 -2.19 -0.27
C ILE A 47 10.52 -3.07 -1.37
N LEU A 48 11.07 -4.23 -1.03
CA LEU A 48 11.59 -5.19 -2.01
C LEU A 48 10.47 -5.72 -2.92
N GLY A 49 9.29 -6.01 -2.37
CA GLY A 49 8.13 -6.43 -3.15
C GLY A 49 7.69 -5.38 -4.17
N ILE A 50 7.67 -4.09 -3.77
CA ILE A 50 7.35 -2.97 -4.67
C ILE A 50 8.43 -2.84 -5.75
N ALA A 51 9.72 -2.97 -5.39
CA ALA A 51 10.83 -2.89 -6.32
C ALA A 51 10.80 -3.98 -7.40
N VAL A 52 10.43 -5.23 -7.03
CA VAL A 52 10.26 -6.33 -7.99
C VAL A 52 9.02 -6.14 -8.85
N SER A 53 7.90 -5.72 -8.24
CA SER A 53 6.66 -5.45 -8.96
C SER A 53 6.81 -4.34 -9.99
N ALA A 54 7.63 -3.32 -9.71
CA ALA A 54 7.94 -2.24 -10.63
C ALA A 54 8.63 -2.73 -11.92
N ILE A 55 9.54 -3.72 -11.84
CA ILE A 55 10.17 -4.35 -13.02
C ILE A 55 9.10 -5.04 -13.87
N GLY A 56 8.22 -5.81 -13.22
CA GLY A 56 7.14 -6.51 -13.88
C GLY A 56 6.26 -5.55 -14.67
N ILE A 57 5.76 -4.50 -14.02
CA ILE A 57 4.92 -3.48 -14.65
C ILE A 57 5.68 -2.76 -15.78
N PHE A 58 6.94 -2.40 -15.58
CA PHE A 58 7.75 -1.73 -16.60
C PHE A 58 7.90 -2.59 -17.86
N SER A 59 8.10 -3.90 -17.72
CA SER A 59 8.17 -4.83 -18.85
C SER A 59 6.87 -4.84 -19.67
N TYR A 60 5.70 -4.75 -19.01
CA TYR A 60 4.41 -4.66 -19.69
C TYR A 60 4.17 -3.31 -20.37
N VAL A 61 4.64 -2.22 -19.78
CA VAL A 61 4.56 -0.88 -20.39
C VAL A 61 5.41 -0.81 -21.67
N GLN A 62 6.59 -1.43 -21.68
CA GLN A 62 7.46 -1.51 -22.86
C GLN A 62 6.86 -2.36 -23.99
N LEU A 63 5.97 -3.31 -23.66
CA LEU A 63 5.21 -4.11 -24.62
C LEU A 63 3.98 -3.37 -25.20
N GLY A 64 3.80 -2.08 -24.88
CA GLY A 64 2.76 -1.24 -25.46
C GLY A 64 1.42 -1.26 -24.71
N VAL A 65 1.36 -1.83 -23.50
CA VAL A 65 0.16 -1.77 -22.66
C VAL A 65 0.04 -0.37 -22.05
N GLU A 66 -1.05 0.34 -22.32
CA GLU A 66 -1.26 1.68 -21.78
C GLU A 66 -1.33 1.66 -20.25
N PRO A 67 -0.50 2.46 -19.55
CA PRO A 67 -0.56 2.56 -18.10
C PRO A 67 -1.86 3.25 -17.67
N LYS A 68 -2.61 2.60 -16.77
CA LYS A 68 -3.82 3.20 -16.18
C LYS A 68 -3.41 4.26 -15.16
N ILE A 69 -3.40 5.52 -15.60
CA ILE A 69 -3.00 6.67 -14.79
C ILE A 69 -4.19 7.15 -13.95
N MET A 70 -3.96 7.30 -12.65
CA MET A 70 -4.91 7.91 -11.71
C MET A 70 -4.56 9.38 -11.49
N TRP A 71 -5.60 10.19 -11.27
CA TRP A 71 -5.48 11.63 -11.05
C TRP A 71 -4.76 11.90 -9.73
N ALA A 72 -3.68 12.68 -9.76
CA ALA A 72 -2.93 13.08 -8.58
C ALA A 72 -3.34 14.52 -8.21
N GLY A 73 -4.46 14.66 -7.50
CA GLY A 73 -4.99 15.93 -7.04
C GLY A 73 -5.20 15.97 -5.51
N PRO A 74 -5.93 16.98 -5.01
CA PRO A 74 -6.33 17.09 -3.60
C PRO A 74 -7.14 15.88 -3.12
N ASN A 75 -7.82 15.18 -4.03
CA ASN A 75 -8.46 13.90 -3.78
C ASN A 75 -7.53 12.86 -3.13
N ALA A 76 -6.27 12.79 -3.54
CA ALA A 76 -5.30 11.84 -3.00
C ALA A 76 -4.89 12.20 -1.56
N VAL A 77 -4.80 13.49 -1.25
CA VAL A 77 -4.46 13.97 0.10
C VAL A 77 -5.63 13.76 1.06
N ILE A 78 -6.83 14.22 0.67
CA ILE A 78 -8.05 14.10 1.48
C ILE A 78 -8.41 12.63 1.65
N GLY A 79 -8.42 11.86 0.55
CA GLY A 79 -8.69 10.43 0.56
C GLY A 79 -7.64 9.66 1.36
N GLY A 80 -6.35 9.99 1.21
CA GLY A 80 -5.28 9.37 1.99
C GLY A 80 -5.39 9.62 3.49
N LEU A 81 -5.80 10.82 3.90
CA LEU A 81 -6.02 11.16 5.31
C LEU A 81 -7.22 10.43 5.89
N LEU A 82 -8.36 10.44 5.19
CA LEU A 82 -9.58 9.72 5.61
C LEU A 82 -9.36 8.21 5.66
N PHE A 83 -8.68 7.65 4.65
CA PHE A 83 -8.29 6.25 4.60
C PHE A 83 -7.34 5.90 5.75
N GLY A 84 -6.32 6.73 6.00
CA GLY A 84 -5.37 6.59 7.09
C GLY A 84 -6.04 6.62 8.47
N PHE A 85 -7.02 7.48 8.67
CA PHE A 85 -7.81 7.50 9.90
C PHE A 85 -8.68 6.25 10.03
N GLY A 86 -9.34 5.83 8.94
CA GLY A 86 -10.19 4.65 8.89
C GLY A 86 -9.45 3.36 9.25
N ILE A 87 -8.27 3.12 8.67
CA ILE A 87 -7.48 1.90 8.96
C ILE A 87 -6.97 1.82 10.39
N VAL A 88 -6.77 2.96 11.07
CA VAL A 88 -6.41 3.01 12.50
C VAL A 88 -7.62 2.64 13.35
N LEU A 89 -8.81 3.19 13.05
CA LEU A 89 -10.05 2.84 13.75
C LEU A 89 -10.44 1.37 13.53
N ALA A 90 -10.28 0.86 12.31
CA ALA A 90 -10.57 -0.53 11.95
C ALA A 90 -9.55 -1.53 12.51
N GLY A 91 -8.39 -1.06 13.00
CA GLY A 91 -7.34 -1.93 13.53
C GLY A 91 -6.69 -2.85 12.48
N GLY A 92 -6.72 -2.47 11.20
CA GLY A 92 -6.20 -3.27 10.08
C GLY A 92 -6.18 -2.50 8.76
N CYS A 93 -5.26 -2.86 7.86
CA CYS A 93 -5.28 -2.39 6.47
C CYS A 93 -6.16 -3.29 5.59
N GLU A 94 -6.31 -2.95 4.30
CA GLU A 94 -7.12 -3.71 3.34
C GLU A 94 -6.80 -5.20 3.28
N THR A 95 -5.53 -5.53 3.11
CA THR A 95 -5.08 -6.93 3.13
C THR A 95 -5.23 -7.53 4.54
N GLY A 96 -5.03 -6.70 5.57
CA GLY A 96 -5.07 -7.05 6.99
C GLY A 96 -6.42 -7.53 7.49
N TRP A 97 -7.51 -6.82 7.17
CA TRP A 97 -8.84 -7.26 7.60
C TRP A 97 -9.28 -8.50 6.81
N MET A 98 -8.89 -8.60 5.54
CA MET A 98 -9.31 -9.71 4.66
C MET A 98 -8.77 -11.05 5.14
N TYR A 99 -7.46 -11.18 5.40
CA TYR A 99 -6.93 -12.47 5.89
C TYR A 99 -7.39 -12.78 7.32
N ARG A 100 -7.50 -11.78 8.21
CA ARG A 100 -7.94 -12.00 9.60
C ARG A 100 -9.41 -12.38 9.70
N ALA A 101 -10.25 -11.89 8.80
CA ALA A 101 -11.64 -12.32 8.69
C ALA A 101 -11.74 -13.80 8.30
N VAL A 102 -10.86 -14.25 7.38
CA VAL A 102 -10.80 -15.65 6.92
C VAL A 102 -10.14 -16.58 7.96
N GLU A 103 -9.20 -16.08 8.78
CA GLU A 103 -8.66 -16.79 9.95
C GLU A 103 -9.71 -17.03 11.07
N GLY A 104 -10.92 -16.47 10.95
CA GLY A 104 -12.03 -16.67 11.88
C GLY A 104 -12.27 -15.55 12.88
N GLN A 105 -11.60 -14.40 12.75
CA GLN A 105 -11.83 -13.25 13.63
C GLN A 105 -13.09 -12.49 13.20
N VAL A 106 -14.20 -12.75 13.90
CA VAL A 106 -15.54 -12.18 13.59
C VAL A 106 -15.55 -10.65 13.57
N HIS A 107 -14.69 -9.98 14.35
CA HIS A 107 -14.58 -8.53 14.34
C HIS A 107 -14.26 -7.96 12.94
N TYR A 108 -13.40 -8.65 12.17
CA TYR A 108 -12.99 -8.17 10.84
C TYR A 108 -14.05 -8.39 9.75
N TRP A 109 -15.09 -9.18 10.02
CA TRP A 109 -16.25 -9.27 9.13
C TRP A 109 -17.06 -7.97 9.13
N TRP A 110 -17.20 -7.33 10.30
CA TRP A 110 -17.85 -6.02 10.41
C TRP A 110 -17.04 -4.93 9.71
N VAL A 111 -15.72 -4.98 9.83
CA VAL A 111 -14.81 -4.08 9.10
C VAL A 111 -14.98 -4.26 7.59
N GLY A 112 -15.02 -5.52 7.11
CA GLY A 112 -15.25 -5.84 5.71
C GLY A 112 -16.59 -5.33 5.19
N LEU A 113 -17.67 -5.54 5.95
CA LEU A 113 -19.00 -5.03 5.60
C LEU A 113 -18.99 -3.50 5.50
N GLY A 114 -18.40 -2.81 6.49
CA GLY A 114 -18.28 -1.36 6.49
C GLY A 114 -17.48 -0.83 5.29
N ASN A 115 -16.41 -1.54 4.91
CA ASN A 115 -15.60 -1.21 3.75
C ASN A 115 -16.38 -1.38 2.42
N VAL A 116 -17.09 -2.51 2.25
CA VAL A 116 -17.91 -2.74 1.05
C VAL A 116 -19.01 -1.69 0.93
N ILE A 117 -19.70 -1.38 2.03
CA ILE A 117 -20.75 -0.34 2.05
C ILE A 117 -20.14 1.03 1.75
N GLY A 118 -19.06 1.41 2.45
CA GLY A 118 -18.40 2.71 2.29
C GLY A 118 -17.84 2.93 0.88
N SER A 119 -17.18 1.93 0.31
CA SER A 119 -16.65 1.98 -1.07
C SER A 119 -17.77 2.05 -2.11
N THR A 120 -18.89 1.35 -1.88
CA THR A 120 -20.07 1.42 -2.76
C THR A 120 -20.74 2.79 -2.71
N ILE A 121 -20.90 3.36 -1.51
CA ILE A 121 -21.45 4.71 -1.33
C ILE A 121 -20.54 5.74 -2.01
N LEU A 122 -19.23 5.65 -1.79
CA LEU A 122 -18.27 6.55 -2.44
C LEU A 122 -18.33 6.42 -3.96
N ALA A 123 -18.43 5.20 -4.50
CA ALA A 123 -18.56 4.96 -5.94
C ALA A 123 -19.87 5.55 -6.51
N TYR A 124 -20.96 5.51 -5.74
CA TYR A 124 -22.24 6.09 -6.14
C TYR A 124 -22.19 7.62 -6.21
N TYR A 125 -21.60 8.27 -5.21
CA TYR A 125 -21.45 9.74 -5.18
C TYR A 125 -20.20 10.24 -5.92
N TRP A 126 -19.43 9.34 -6.54
CA TRP A 126 -18.16 9.71 -7.18
C TRP A 126 -18.38 10.69 -8.33
N ASP A 127 -19.47 10.57 -9.07
CA ASP A 127 -19.79 11.46 -10.19
C ASP A 127 -20.06 12.90 -9.74
N ASP A 128 -20.54 13.10 -8.52
CA ASP A 128 -20.76 14.44 -7.92
C ASP A 128 -19.49 15.01 -7.29
N PHE A 129 -18.64 14.17 -6.71
CA PHE A 129 -17.39 14.59 -6.08
C PHE A 129 -16.23 14.75 -7.07
N ALA A 130 -16.20 13.97 -8.15
CA ALA A 130 -15.13 13.98 -9.14
C ALA A 130 -14.88 15.36 -9.78
N PRO A 131 -15.90 16.16 -10.17
CA PRO A 131 -15.76 17.52 -10.67
C PRO A 131 -14.94 18.41 -9.75
N ALA A 132 -15.26 18.43 -8.45
CA ALA A 132 -14.66 19.32 -7.47
C ALA A 132 -13.32 18.82 -6.89
N LEU A 133 -13.07 17.51 -6.89
CA LEU A 133 -11.91 16.89 -6.23
C LEU A 133 -10.86 16.31 -7.18
N ALA A 134 -11.21 15.97 -8.43
CA ALA A 134 -10.37 15.15 -9.31
C ALA A 134 -10.17 15.70 -10.73
N THR A 135 -11.20 16.24 -11.39
CA THR A 135 -11.13 16.54 -12.85
C THR A 135 -10.41 17.82 -13.24
N ASP A 136 -10.29 18.81 -12.34
CA ASP A 136 -9.58 20.07 -12.61
C ASP A 136 -8.06 19.99 -12.40
N TRP A 137 -7.55 18.86 -11.93
CA TRP A 137 -6.12 18.68 -11.65
C TRP A 137 -5.44 17.81 -12.69
N ASP A 138 -4.26 18.27 -13.14
CA ASP A 138 -3.49 17.61 -14.19
C ASP A 138 -3.17 16.15 -13.83
N LYS A 139 -3.30 15.27 -14.82
CA LYS A 139 -2.76 13.91 -14.73
C LYS A 139 -1.23 13.99 -14.76
N ILE A 140 -0.61 14.15 -13.61
CA ILE A 140 0.85 14.17 -13.47
C ILE A 140 1.38 12.78 -13.83
N ASN A 141 1.85 12.64 -15.06
CA ASN A 141 2.36 11.38 -15.58
C ASN A 141 3.89 11.43 -15.63
N LEU A 142 4.53 10.86 -14.62
CA LEU A 142 5.99 10.77 -14.55
C LEU A 142 6.60 10.00 -15.74
N LEU A 143 5.83 9.14 -16.44
CA LEU A 143 6.29 8.47 -17.66
C LEU A 143 6.31 9.41 -18.88
N LYS A 144 5.44 10.44 -18.94
CA LYS A 144 5.46 11.45 -20.01
C LYS A 144 6.45 12.57 -19.73
N THR A 145 6.69 12.94 -18.46
CA THR A 145 7.61 14.04 -18.11
C THR A 145 9.07 13.61 -17.98
N PHE A 146 9.36 12.36 -17.57
CA PHE A 146 10.73 11.86 -17.41
C PHE A 146 11.11 10.73 -18.39
N GLY A 147 10.18 10.26 -19.23
CA GLY A 147 10.39 9.13 -20.14
C GLY A 147 10.36 7.76 -19.44
N PRO A 148 10.22 6.64 -20.19
CA PRO A 148 10.09 5.29 -19.61
C PRO A 148 11.25 4.92 -18.68
N MET A 149 12.48 5.19 -19.13
CA MET A 149 13.69 4.90 -18.37
C MET A 149 13.90 5.86 -17.19
N GLY A 150 13.50 7.13 -17.33
CA GLY A 150 13.60 8.12 -16.25
C GLY A 150 12.60 7.88 -15.13
N GLY A 151 11.35 7.50 -15.45
CA GLY A 151 10.34 7.13 -14.46
C GLY A 151 10.74 5.90 -13.64
N LEU A 152 11.35 4.90 -14.28
CA LEU A 152 11.89 3.72 -13.59
C LEU A 152 13.03 4.11 -12.63
N LEU A 153 13.97 4.93 -13.11
CA LEU A 153 15.12 5.35 -12.31
C LEU A 153 14.73 6.20 -11.10
N VAL A 154 13.78 7.13 -11.26
CA VAL A 154 13.21 7.90 -10.14
C VAL A 154 12.53 7.00 -9.13
N THR A 155 11.77 5.99 -9.59
CA THR A 155 11.12 5.03 -8.69
C THR A 155 12.15 4.25 -7.87
N TYR A 156 13.23 3.77 -8.49
CA TYR A 156 14.30 3.09 -7.76
C TYR A 156 15.06 3.98 -6.81
N LEU A 157 15.35 5.23 -7.19
CA LEU A 157 15.99 6.18 -6.30
C LEU A 157 15.12 6.48 -5.07
N LEU A 158 13.81 6.65 -5.24
CA LEU A 158 12.88 6.85 -4.14
C LEU A 158 12.79 5.62 -3.24
N LEU A 159 12.71 4.42 -3.80
CA LEU A 159 12.70 3.17 -3.02
C LEU A 159 14.01 2.96 -2.27
N PHE A 160 15.15 3.28 -2.89
CA PHE A 160 16.46 3.22 -2.25
C PHE A 160 16.58 4.24 -1.10
N ALA A 161 16.12 5.47 -1.32
CA ALA A 161 16.07 6.50 -0.29
C ALA A 161 15.16 6.07 0.89
N ALA A 162 13.99 5.50 0.59
CA ALA A 162 13.10 4.96 1.61
C ALA A 162 13.74 3.81 2.41
N LEU A 163 14.44 2.89 1.74
CA LEU A 163 15.17 1.80 2.40
C LEU A 163 16.29 2.33 3.31
N MET A 164 17.05 3.32 2.83
CA MET A 164 18.09 3.99 3.61
C MET A 164 17.51 4.72 4.83
N LEU A 165 16.36 5.37 4.68
CA LEU A 165 15.65 6.00 5.79
C LEU A 165 15.21 4.98 6.84
N ILE A 166 14.67 3.83 6.43
CA ILE A 166 14.27 2.76 7.35
C ILE A 166 15.48 2.20 8.10
N ILE A 167 16.58 1.93 7.41
CA ILE A 167 17.82 1.44 8.05
C ILE A 167 18.41 2.50 9.00
N GLY A 168 18.40 3.78 8.60
CA GLY A 168 18.85 4.89 9.43
C GLY A 168 17.99 5.06 10.68
N TRP A 169 16.67 4.91 10.53
CA TRP A 169 15.70 4.99 11.61
C TRP A 169 15.82 3.80 12.58
N GLU A 170 16.01 2.59 12.06
CA GLU A 170 16.33 1.38 12.84
C GLU A 170 17.57 1.59 13.71
N LYS A 171 18.68 2.05 13.12
CA LYS A 171 19.92 2.34 13.85
C LYS A 171 19.72 3.42 14.91
N ARG A 172 18.92 4.46 14.63
CA ARG A 172 18.61 5.52 15.59
C ARG A 172 17.74 5.03 16.74
N PHE A 173 16.78 4.15 16.46
CA PHE A 173 15.87 3.59 17.46
C PHE A 173 16.64 2.72 18.47
N PHE A 174 17.46 1.77 17.99
CA PHE A 174 18.30 0.93 18.86
C PHE A 174 19.36 1.73 19.62
N ARG A 175 19.97 2.75 18.99
CA ARG A 175 20.92 3.64 19.67
C ARG A 175 20.28 4.50 20.77
N ARG A 176 18.98 4.78 20.69
CA ARG A 176 18.21 5.50 21.73
C ARG A 176 17.72 4.57 22.84
N ALA A 177 17.42 3.31 22.53
CA ALA A 177 17.01 2.32 23.51
C ALA A 177 18.17 1.91 24.44
N ALA A 178 19.40 1.73 23.91
CA ALA A 178 20.57 1.32 24.68
C ALA A 178 20.92 2.23 25.91
N PRO A 179 20.90 3.57 25.83
CA PRO A 179 21.18 4.43 26.98
C PRO A 179 20.04 4.50 28.01
N GLN A 180 18.81 4.08 27.68
CA GLN A 180 17.69 4.07 28.62
C GLN A 180 17.75 2.86 29.56
N THR A 181 18.11 1.68 29.04
CA THR A 181 18.27 0.46 29.84
C THR A 181 19.39 0.60 30.88
N ALA A 182 20.47 1.32 30.53
CA ALA A 182 21.57 1.58 31.46
C ALA A 182 21.19 2.54 32.61
N LYS A 183 20.11 3.31 32.46
CA LYS A 183 19.61 4.27 33.46
C LYS A 183 18.54 3.69 34.38
N GLU A 184 17.90 2.58 33.99
CA GLU A 184 16.94 1.83 34.82
C GLU A 184 17.61 0.80 35.73
N ILE A 185 18.85 0.41 35.42
CA ILE A 185 19.63 -0.59 36.16
C ILE A 185 20.61 0.08 37.16
N ALA A 186 20.86 1.39 37.03
CA ALA A 186 21.71 2.19 37.92
C ALA A 186 20.88 2.95 38.96
#